data_AF-A0A7C1X7N7-F1
#
_entry.id   AF-A0A7C1X7N7-F1
#
_cell.length_a   1.000
_cell.length_b   1.000
_cell.length_c   1.000
_cell.angle_alpha   90.00
_cell.angle_beta   90.00
_cell.angle_gamma   90.00
#
_symmetry.space_group_name_H-M   'P 1'
#
loop_
_entity.id
_entity.type
_entity.pdbx_description
1 polymer ?
#
loop_
_entity_poly.entity_id
_entity_poly.type
_entity_poly.pdbx_seq_one_letter_code
_entity_poly.pdbx_strand_id
1 'polypeptide(L)' 'MSKDDNCPLCKGHMIKGTTTFTVDYEKGVIVVRHVPALVCAQCGEAWIEDEQSAKLEAFVQEAKNHARQLEVIDMAA' A
#
# COMPACT_ATOMS: atom_id res chain seq x y z
N MET A 1 -9.51 -8.57 13.77
CA MET A 1 -8.99 -9.66 12.91
C MET A 1 -9.80 -10.92 13.17
N SER A 2 -10.83 -11.17 12.36
CA SER A 2 -11.73 -12.33 12.49
C SER A 2 -11.32 -13.44 11.53
N LYS A 3 -10.78 -14.52 12.10
CA LYS A 3 -10.94 -15.94 11.72
C LYS A 3 -10.68 -16.42 10.28
N ASP A 4 -10.06 -15.66 9.39
CA ASP A 4 -9.50 -16.23 8.16
C ASP A 4 -8.22 -15.47 7.79
N ASP A 5 -7.05 -16.00 8.15
CA ASP A 5 -5.72 -15.55 7.67
C ASP A 5 -5.49 -15.88 6.18
N ASN A 6 -6.59 -15.97 5.43
CA ASN A 6 -6.65 -16.46 4.07
C ASN A 6 -7.03 -15.31 3.14
N CYS A 7 -6.38 -15.27 1.98
CA CYS A 7 -6.63 -14.32 0.93
C CYS A 7 -8.11 -14.38 0.51
N PRO A 8 -8.82 -13.24 0.47
CA PRO A 8 -10.23 -13.24 0.09
C PRO A 8 -10.44 -13.69 -1.36
N LEU A 9 -9.43 -13.48 -2.23
CA LEU A 9 -9.50 -13.79 -3.66
C LEU A 9 -9.21 -15.25 -4.00
N CYS A 10 -8.13 -15.83 -3.46
CA CYS A 10 -7.67 -17.17 -3.83
C CYS A 10 -7.68 -18.19 -2.69
N LYS A 11 -8.07 -17.78 -1.48
CA LYS A 11 -8.05 -18.59 -0.24
C LYS A 11 -6.67 -19.08 0.22
N GLY A 12 -5.59 -18.64 -0.43
CA GLY A 12 -4.21 -18.92 -0.01
C GLY A 12 -3.81 -18.18 1.27
N HIS A 13 -2.74 -18.60 1.93
CA HIS A 13 -2.29 -18.03 3.21
C HIS A 13 -1.72 -16.61 3.03
N MET A 14 -2.10 -15.70 3.93
CA MET A 14 -1.58 -14.34 3.98
C MET A 14 -0.33 -14.28 4.87
N ILE A 15 0.77 -13.70 4.40
CA ILE A 15 2.03 -13.58 5.14
C ILE A 15 2.43 -12.12 5.29
N LYS A 16 3.20 -11.76 6.33
CA LYS A 16 3.75 -10.41 6.45
C LYS A 16 4.71 -10.13 5.29
N GLY A 17 4.59 -8.96 4.69
CA GLY A 17 5.44 -8.50 3.59
C GLY A 17 5.30 -7.00 3.37
N THR A 18 5.71 -6.56 2.19
CA THR A 18 5.55 -5.17 1.76
C THR A 18 4.99 -5.10 0.35
N THR A 19 4.25 -4.05 0.06
CA THR A 19 3.74 -3.75 -1.27
C THR A 19 4.13 -2.34 -1.72
N THR A 20 3.82 -2.01 -2.98
CA THR A 20 3.91 -0.65 -3.52
C THR A 20 2.50 -0.12 -3.70
N PHE A 21 2.21 1.03 -3.10
CA PHE A 21 0.94 1.72 -3.26
C PHE A 21 1.12 2.86 -4.26
N THR A 22 0.33 2.87 -5.33
CA THR A 22 0.42 3.90 -6.37
C THR A 22 -0.90 4.66 -6.46
N VAL A 23 -0.81 5.99 -6.46
CA VAL A 23 -1.92 6.88 -6.70
C VAL A 23 -1.66 7.61 -8.00
N ASP A 24 -2.44 7.26 -9.02
CA ASP A 24 -2.54 8.05 -10.25
C ASP A 24 -3.71 9.02 -10.10
N TYR A 25 -3.43 10.32 -10.20
CA TYR A 25 -4.44 11.38 -10.07
C TYR A 25 -4.20 12.45 -11.14
N GLU A 26 -5.19 13.33 -11.33
CA GLU A 26 -5.23 14.28 -12.46
C GLU A 26 -3.93 15.06 -12.72
N LYS A 27 -3.15 15.38 -11.68
CA LYS A 27 -1.95 16.22 -11.77
C LYS A 27 -0.64 15.43 -11.75
N GLY A 28 -0.65 14.12 -11.47
CA GLY A 28 0.58 13.34 -11.38
C GLY A 28 0.39 11.96 -10.78
N VAL A 29 1.51 11.29 -10.54
CA VAL A 29 1.58 9.95 -9.97
C VAL A 29 2.40 9.98 -8.67
N ILE A 30 1.86 9.39 -7.61
CA ILE A 30 2.56 9.20 -6.34
C ILE A 30 2.77 7.71 -6.14
N VAL A 31 4.02 7.30 -5.89
CA VAL A 31 4.40 5.91 -5.65
C VAL A 31 4.97 5.81 -4.23
N VAL A 32 4.29 5.10 -3.35
CA VAL A 32 4.78 4.78 -2.00
C VAL A 32 5.30 3.35 -1.99
N ARG A 33 6.60 3.17 -1.76
CA ARG A 33 7.29 1.89 -1.72
C ARG A 33 7.42 1.35 -0.30
N HIS A 34 7.61 0.04 -0.22
CA HIS A 34 7.84 -0.70 1.03
C HIS A 34 6.74 -0.52 2.08
N VAL A 35 5.49 -0.40 1.62
CA VAL A 35 4.32 -0.28 2.48
C VAL A 35 4.10 -1.61 3.20
N PRO A 36 4.14 -1.68 4.54
CA PRO A 36 3.86 -2.91 5.27
C PRO A 36 2.44 -3.42 4.96
N ALA A 37 2.32 -4.70 4.62
CA ALA A 37 1.05 -5.33 4.26
C ALA A 37 1.08 -6.82 4.58
N LEU A 38 -0.10 -7.44 4.61
CA LEU A 38 -0.22 -8.89 4.48
C LEU A 38 -0.27 -9.22 2.99
N VAL A 39 0.64 -10.04 2.49
CA VAL A 39 0.71 -10.44 1.08
C VAL A 39 0.34 -11.90 0.97
N CYS A 40 -0.53 -12.25 0.03
CA CYS A 40 -0.86 -13.64 -0.24
C CYS A 40 0.36 -14.36 -0.82
N ALA A 41 0.79 -15.45 -0.19
CA ALA A 41 1.91 -16.26 -0.66
C ALA A 41 1.67 -16.96 -2.01
N GLN A 42 0.41 -17.05 -2.45
CA GLN A 42 0.02 -17.73 -3.69
C GLN A 42 -0.24 -16.78 -4.85
N CYS A 43 -1.07 -15.74 -4.66
CA CYS A 43 -1.46 -14.84 -5.76
C CYS A 43 -0.83 -13.45 -5.68
N GLY A 44 -0.11 -13.12 -4.60
CA GLY A 44 0.55 -11.82 -4.43
C GLY A 44 -0.38 -10.67 -4.02
N GLU A 45 -1.66 -10.93 -3.77
CA GLU A 45 -2.60 -9.91 -3.32
C GLU A 45 -2.15 -9.29 -2.00
N ALA A 46 -2.13 -7.95 -1.92
CA ALA A 46 -1.67 -7.23 -0.75
C ALA A 46 -2.85 -6.63 0.01
N TRP A 47 -2.90 -6.88 1.31
CA TRP A 47 -3.87 -6.34 2.25
C TRP A 47 -3.18 -5.33 3.17
N ILE A 48 -3.54 -4.06 3.00
CA ILE A 48 -3.00 -2.95 3.78
C ILE A 48 -3.92 -2.75 4.99
N GLU A 49 -3.36 -2.79 6.19
CA GLU A 49 -4.13 -2.61 7.42
C GLU A 49 -4.50 -1.13 7.63
N ASP A 50 -5.53 -0.89 8.44
CA ASP A 50 -6.08 0.46 8.70
C ASP A 50 -5.00 1.46 9.16
N GLU A 51 -4.08 1.03 10.03
CA GLU A 51 -2.97 1.88 10.50
C GLU A 51 -2.06 2.33 9.34
N GLN A 52 -1.74 1.41 8.43
CA GLN A 52 -0.88 1.72 7.27
C GLN A 52 -1.64 2.57 6.26
N SER A 53 -2.94 2.34 6.10
CA SER A 53 -3.81 3.14 5.23
C SER A 53 -3.87 4.61 5.68
N ALA A 54 -3.97 4.87 6.98
CA ALA A 54 -3.94 6.23 7.52
C ALA A 54 -2.62 6.95 7.24
N LYS A 55 -1.48 6.24 7.33
CA LYS A 55 -0.16 6.80 6.99
C LYS A 55 -0.03 7.10 5.50
N LEU A 56 -0.53 6.21 4.64
CA LEU A 56 -0.58 6.44 3.19
C LEU A 56 -1.40 7.68 2.83
N GLU A 57 -2.53 7.88 3.49
CA GLU A 57 -3.34 9.08 3.28
C GLU A 57 -2.54 10.34 3.61
N ALA A 58 -1.83 10.37 4.74
CA ALA A 58 -0.96 11.49 5.10
C ALA A 58 0.12 11.76 4.04
N PHE A 59 0.83 10.73 3.57
CA PHE A 59 1.84 10.86 2.52
C PHE A 59 1.25 11.41 1.21
N VAL A 60 0.08 10.92 0.81
CA VAL A 60 -0.58 11.38 -0.41
C VAL A 60 -1.02 12.83 -0.29
N GLN A 61 -1.57 13.25 0.86
CA GLN A 61 -1.97 14.63 1.08
C GLN A 61 -0.77 15.58 1.07
N GLU A 62 0.35 15.18 1.68
CA GLU A 62 1.59 15.95 1.65
C GLU A 62 2.14 16.07 0.22
N ALA A 63 2.27 14.96 -0.50
CA ALA A 63 2.81 14.92 -1.86
C ALA A 63 1.99 15.78 -2.84
N LYS A 64 0.67 15.83 -2.68
CA LYS A 64 -0.20 16.70 -3.50
C LYS A 64 0.13 18.19 -3.37
N ASN A 65 0.76 18.62 -2.27
CA ASN A 65 1.16 20.01 -2.07
C ASN A 65 2.48 20.37 -2.78
N HIS A 66 3.24 19.38 -3.26
CA HIS A 66 4.56 19.61 -3.87
C HIS A 66 4.49 20.00 -5.35
N ALA A 67 3.30 20.02 -5.97
CA ALA A 67 3.09 20.35 -7.38
C ALA A 67 4.02 19.57 -8.35
N ARG A 68 4.32 18.30 -8.01
CA ARG A 68 5.15 17.38 -8.81
C ARG A 68 4.27 16.46 -9.65
N GLN A 69 4.73 16.16 -10.86
CA GLN A 69 4.08 15.17 -11.74
C GLN A 69 4.40 13.73 -11.35
N LEU A 70 5.54 13.50 -10.68
CA LEU A 70 5.94 12.21 -10.16
C LEU A 70 6.59 12.39 -8.80
N GLU A 71 6.13 11.63 -7.81
CA GLU A 71 6.73 11.59 -6.48
C GLU A 71 6.87 10.15 -6.02
N VAL A 72 8.06 9.79 -5.53
CA VAL A 72 8.35 8.47 -4.99
C VAL A 72 8.73 8.62 -3.52
N ILE A 73 7.99 7.97 -2.64
CA ILE A 73 8.18 7.97 -1.19
C ILE A 73 8.54 6.55 -0.78
N ASP A 74 9.56 6.40 0.05
CA ASP A 74 9.91 5.12 0.66
C ASP A 74 9.42 5.11 2.11
N MET A 75 8.55 4.16 2.46
CA MET A 75 7.98 4.07 3.81
C MET A 75 8.96 3.42 4.81
N ALA A 76 10.03 2.79 4.32
CA ALA A 76 11.05 2.15 5.14
C ALA A 76 12.28 3.04 5.39
N ALA A 77 12.35 4.22 4.75
CA ALA A 77 13.41 5.21 4.91
C ALA A 77 13.10 6.21 6.05
#